data_AF-A0A1V5LR36-F1
#
_entry.id   AF-A0A1V5LR36-F1
#
_cell.length_a   1.000
_cell.length_b   1.000
_cell.length_c   1.000
_cell.angle_alpha   90.00
_cell.angle_beta   90.00
_cell.angle_gamma   90.00
#
_symmetry.space_group_name_H-M   'P 1'
#
loop_
_entity.id
_entity.type
_entity.pdbx_description
1 polymer ?
#
loop_
_entity_poly.entity_id
_entity_poly.type
_entity_poly.pdbx_seq_one_letter_code
_entity_poly.pdbx_strand_id
1 'polypeptide(L)'
;MLTAKNTAFTPLYNAHIIRRPPTTFLYELLPIVVSTLAVAAGAWALSRVLAITSWLMLFACCLFFSLLFVIAVYFLALTPAERERVNLMLARVLHRVTS
;
A
#
# COMPACT_ATOMS: atom_id res chain seq x y z
N MET A 1 0.94 13.19 -19.51
CA MET A 1 2.08 12.53 -18.84
C MET A 1 2.91 13.53 -18.03
N LEU A 2 2.35 14.12 -16.97
CA LEU A 2 3.12 14.98 -16.05
C LEU A 2 3.52 14.22 -14.79
N THR A 3 2.58 13.43 -14.25
CA THR A 3 2.76 12.68 -13.00
C THR A 3 3.85 11.63 -13.13
N ALA A 4 3.80 10.75 -14.15
CA ALA A 4 4.84 9.74 -14.36
C ALA A 4 6.24 10.34 -14.53
N LYS A 5 6.34 11.49 -15.21
CA LYS A 5 7.59 12.23 -15.34
C LYS A 5 8.05 12.74 -13.97
N ASN A 6 7.18 13.41 -13.22
CA ASN A 6 7.54 13.93 -11.90
C ASN A 6 7.87 12.80 -10.89
N THR A 7 7.15 11.69 -10.91
CA THR A 7 7.38 10.56 -10.00
C THR A 7 8.71 9.86 -10.27
N ALA A 8 9.18 9.81 -11.52
CA ALA A 8 10.49 9.23 -11.85
C ALA A 8 11.63 10.24 -11.72
N PHE A 9 11.44 11.49 -12.16
CA PHE A 9 12.49 12.51 -12.15
C PHE A 9 12.82 13.00 -10.74
N THR A 10 11.84 13.11 -9.83
CA THR A 10 12.08 13.59 -8.46
C THR A 10 13.04 12.69 -7.66
N PRO A 11 12.86 11.36 -7.58
CA PRO A 11 13.80 10.49 -6.87
C PRO A 11 15.17 10.42 -7.57
N LEU A 12 15.22 10.47 -8.91
CA LEU A 12 16.48 10.52 -9.67
C LEU A 12 17.26 11.82 -9.41
N TYR A 13 16.56 12.95 -9.39
CA TYR A 13 17.15 14.26 -9.11
C TYR A 13 17.61 14.36 -7.66
N ASN A 14 16.80 13.89 -6.69
CA ASN A 14 17.20 13.84 -5.28
C ASN A 14 18.40 12.92 -5.06
N ALA A 15 18.45 11.76 -5.72
CA ALA A 15 19.62 10.87 -5.67
C ALA A 15 20.89 11.55 -6.17
N HIS A 16 20.77 12.35 -7.24
CA HIS A 16 21.86 13.15 -7.77
C HIS A 16 22.35 14.22 -6.78
N ILE A 17 21.43 14.96 -6.14
CA ILE A 17 21.78 15.98 -5.12
C ILE A 17 22.48 15.35 -3.91
N ILE A 18 21.95 14.23 -3.41
CA ILE A 18 22.43 13.57 -2.18
C ILE A 18 23.64 12.65 -2.47
N ARG A 19 24.11 12.58 -3.73
CA ARG A 19 25.18 11.68 -4.21
C ARG A 19 24.98 10.22 -3.79
N ARG A 20 23.73 9.77 -3.75
CA ARG A 20 23.37 8.38 -3.48
C ARG A 20 23.02 7.67 -4.79
N PRO A 21 23.25 6.35 -4.88
CA PRO A 21 22.85 5.61 -6.07
C PRO A 21 21.32 5.70 -6.24
N PRO A 22 20.84 5.96 -7.48
CA PRO A 22 19.40 6.14 -7.74
C PRO A 22 18.57 4.89 -7.45
N THR A 23 19.23 3.73 -7.36
CA THR A 23 18.61 2.46 -6.98
C THR A 23 18.06 2.47 -5.56
N THR A 24 18.65 3.23 -4.62
CA THR A 24 18.18 3.27 -3.22
C THR A 24 16.73 3.73 -3.12
N PHE A 25 16.36 4.79 -3.83
CA PHE A 25 14.98 5.29 -3.83
C PHE A 25 14.04 4.41 -4.66
N LEU A 26 14.56 3.75 -5.71
CA LEU A 26 13.77 2.83 -6.54
C LEU A 26 13.32 1.59 -5.75
N TYR A 27 14.16 1.04 -4.87
CA TYR A 27 13.80 -0.10 -4.03
C TYR A 27 12.66 0.21 -3.05
N GLU A 28 12.61 1.44 -2.52
CA GLU A 28 11.52 1.88 -1.64
C GLU A 28 10.23 2.19 -2.42
N LEU A 29 10.36 2.69 -3.65
CA LEU A 29 9.22 2.97 -4.53
C LEU A 29 8.58 1.69 -5.09
N LEU A 30 9.38 0.66 -5.33
CA LEU A 30 8.94 -0.62 -5.89
C LEU A 30 7.73 -1.24 -5.15
N PRO A 31 7.75 -1.44 -3.82
CA PRO A 31 6.60 -2.02 -3.11
C PRO A 31 5.35 -1.15 -3.22
N ILE A 32 5.49 0.19 -3.25
CA ILE A 32 4.36 1.11 -3.41
C ILE A 32 3.73 0.95 -4.80
N VAL A 33 4.56 0.94 -5.84
CA VAL A 33 4.09 0.79 -7.23
C VAL A 33 3.44 -0.58 -7.44
N VAL A 34 4.10 -1.64 -6.99
CA VAL A 34 3.62 -3.03 -7.13
C VAL A 34 2.29 -3.21 -6.38
N SER A 35 2.19 -2.75 -5.14
CA SER A 35 0.94 -2.84 -4.37
C SER A 35 -0.20 -2.06 -5.01
N THR A 36 0.07 -0.83 -5.46
CA THR A 36 -0.93 0.00 -6.14
C THR A 36 -1.45 -0.67 -7.41
N LEU A 37 -0.55 -1.24 -8.22
CA LEU A 37 -0.92 -1.97 -9.42
C LEU A 37 -1.72 -3.22 -9.11
N ALA A 38 -1.34 -3.98 -8.07
CA ALA A 38 -2.06 -5.18 -7.65
C ALA A 38 -3.49 -4.87 -7.20
N VAL A 39 -3.66 -3.83 -6.38
CA VAL A 39 -4.99 -3.38 -5.92
C VAL A 39 -5.82 -2.86 -7.10
N ALA A 40 -5.23 -2.05 -7.98
CA ALA A 40 -5.93 -1.53 -9.15
C ALA A 40 -6.37 -2.65 -10.10
N ALA A 41 -5.50 -3.63 -10.37
CA ALA A 41 -5.83 -4.79 -11.19
C ALA A 41 -6.93 -5.65 -10.55
N GLY A 42 -6.85 -5.87 -9.24
CA GLY A 42 -7.88 -6.59 -8.49
C GLY A 42 -9.23 -5.88 -8.54
N ALA A 43 -9.26 -4.56 -8.32
CA ALA A 43 -10.47 -3.76 -8.39
C ALA A 43 -11.07 -3.74 -9.81
N TRP A 44 -10.21 -3.64 -10.83
CA TRP A 44 -10.65 -3.72 -12.22
C TRP A 44 -11.25 -5.08 -12.55
N ALA A 45 -10.61 -6.18 -12.13
CA ALA A 45 -11.16 -7.52 -12.30
C ALA A 45 -12.51 -7.67 -11.58
N LEU A 46 -12.62 -7.15 -10.35
CA LEU A 46 -13.87 -7.19 -9.59
C LEU A 46 -14.99 -6.42 -10.29
N SER A 47 -14.70 -5.26 -10.89
CA SER A 47 -15.69 -4.47 -11.63
C SER A 47 -16.26 -5.18 -12.88
N ARG A 48 -15.56 -6.21 -13.40
CA ARG A 48 -16.06 -7.03 -14.51
C ARG A 48 -17.08 -8.06 -14.07
N VAL A 49 -17.03 -8.49 -12.81
CA VAL A 49 -17.87 -9.57 -12.27
C VAL A 49 -19.02 -9.02 -11.43
N LEU A 50 -18.77 -7.93 -10.70
CA LEU A 50 -19.73 -7.27 -9.82
C LEU A 50 -20.05 -5.87 -10.33
N ALA A 51 -21.30 -5.67 -10.73
CA ALA A 51 -21.83 -4.33 -11.00
C ALA A 51 -22.04 -3.60 -9.67
N ILE A 52 -21.22 -2.59 -9.37
CA ILE A 52 -21.37 -1.77 -8.18
C ILE A 52 -22.54 -0.82 -8.39
N THR A 53 -23.70 -1.18 -7.85
CA THR A 53 -24.96 -0.43 -8.02
C THR A 53 -25.31 0.47 -6.84
N SER A 54 -24.59 0.36 -5.72
CA SER A 54 -24.86 1.14 -4.50
C SER A 54 -23.59 1.62 -3.82
N TRP A 55 -23.71 2.75 -3.11
CA TRP A 55 -22.63 3.29 -2.29
C TRP A 55 -22.18 2.33 -1.18
N LEU A 56 -23.13 1.61 -0.56
CA LEU A 56 -22.81 0.62 0.48
C LEU A 56 -21.93 -0.50 -0.07
N MET A 57 -22.24 -0.99 -1.27
CA MET A 57 -21.43 -2.00 -1.96
C MET A 57 -20.05 -1.47 -2.31
N LEU A 58 -19.93 -0.21 -2.72
CA LEU A 58 -18.64 0.44 -2.93
C LEU A 58 -17.80 0.45 -1.65
N PHE A 59 -18.38 0.88 -0.52
CA PHE A 59 -17.69 0.87 0.78
C PHE A 59 -17.27 -0.54 1.20
N ALA A 60 -18.14 -1.54 1.01
CA ALA A 60 -17.81 -2.93 1.31
C ALA A 60 -16.64 -3.44 0.45
N CYS A 61 -16.62 -3.13 -0.85
CA CYS A 61 -15.50 -3.48 -1.73
C CYS A 61 -14.20 -2.78 -1.32
N CYS A 62 -14.25 -1.49 -0.98
CA CYS A 62 -13.08 -0.75 -0.50
C CYS A 62 -12.54 -1.37 0.80
N LEU A 63 -13.42 -1.70 1.74
CA LEU A 63 -13.04 -2.32 3.00
C LEU A 63 -12.45 -3.70 2.79
N PHE A 64 -13.02 -4.49 1.88
CA PHE A 64 -12.49 -5.80 1.48
C PHE A 64 -11.07 -5.70 0.93
N PHE A 65 -10.82 -4.82 -0.05
CA PHE A 65 -9.47 -4.63 -0.61
C PHE A 65 -8.49 -4.07 0.42
N SER A 66 -8.94 -3.18 1.29
CA SER A 66 -8.11 -2.65 2.37
C SER A 66 -7.67 -3.75 3.34
N LEU A 67 -8.59 -4.63 3.74
CA LEU A 67 -8.27 -5.76 4.60
C LEU A 67 -7.31 -6.73 3.91
N LEU A 68 -7.59 -7.08 2.65
CA LEU A 68 -6.74 -7.97 1.88
C LEU A 68 -5.32 -7.40 1.74
N PHE A 69 -5.20 -6.10 1.48
CA PHE A 69 -3.92 -5.40 1.41
C PHE A 69 -3.17 -5.44 2.74
N VAL A 70 -3.84 -5.12 3.86
CA VAL A 70 -3.21 -5.17 5.20
C VAL A 70 -2.71 -6.57 5.53
N ILE A 71 -3.51 -7.60 5.25
CA ILE A 71 -3.12 -9.00 5.44
C ILE A 71 -1.90 -9.33 4.58
N ALA A 72 -1.94 -9.00 3.29
CA ALA A 72 -0.84 -9.26 2.37
C ALA A 72 0.46 -8.59 2.83
N VAL A 73 0.39 -7.31 3.24
CA VAL A 73 1.54 -6.57 3.77
C VAL A 73 2.08 -7.20 5.06
N TYR A 74 1.19 -7.55 5.99
CA TYR A 74 1.59 -8.18 7.26
C TYR A 74 2.33 -9.50 7.05
N PHE A 75 1.88 -10.33 6.09
CA PHE A 75 2.49 -11.65 5.85
C PHE A 75 3.66 -11.64 4.86
N LEU A 76 3.67 -10.75 3.86
CA LEU A 76 4.65 -10.77 2.78
C LEU A 76 5.73 -9.68 2.91
N ALA A 77 5.40 -8.52 3.47
CA ALA A 77 6.32 -7.39 3.52
C ALA A 77 7.00 -7.22 4.89
N LEU A 78 6.28 -7.48 5.99
CA LEU A 78 6.85 -7.29 7.34
C LEU A 78 7.77 -8.43 7.74
N THR A 79 8.95 -8.07 8.24
CA THR A 79 9.87 -8.95 8.94
C THR A 79 9.30 -9.37 10.31
N PRO A 80 9.77 -10.48 10.93
CA PRO A 80 9.29 -10.92 12.23
C PRO A 80 9.36 -9.85 13.33
N ALA A 81 10.45 -9.07 13.35
CA ALA A 81 10.64 -7.98 14.30
C ALA A 81 9.66 -6.81 14.09
N GLU A 82 9.28 -6.51 12.85
CA GLU A 82 8.29 -5.49 12.55
C GLU A 82 6.88 -5.94 12.92
N ARG A 83 6.53 -7.22 12.71
CA ARG A 83 5.24 -7.79 13.12
C ARG A 83 5.05 -7.69 14.62
N GLU A 84 6.08 -7.97 15.40
CA GLU A 84 6.04 -7.83 16.86
C GLU A 84 5.72 -6.40 17.28
N ARG A 85 6.35 -5.40 16.66
CA ARG A 85 6.04 -3.98 16.92
C ARG A 85 4.60 -3.63 16.57
N VAL A 86 4.09 -4.12 15.44
CA VAL A 86 2.69 -3.90 15.04
C VAL A 86 1.72 -4.54 16.04
N ASN A 87 2.00 -5.76 16.51
CA ASN A 87 1.18 -6.43 17.51
C ASN A 87 1.14 -5.67 18.85
N LEU A 88 2.28 -5.12 19.27
CA LEU A 88 2.36 -4.27 20.45
C LEU A 88 1.54 -2.97 20.28
N MET A 89 1.58 -2.36 19.10
CA MET A 89 0.75 -1.19 18.79
C MET A 89 -0.74 -1.54 18.77
N LEU A 90 -1.12 -2.65 18.13
CA LEU A 90 -2.50 -3.13 18.09
C LEU A 90 -3.06 -3.39 19.50
N ALA A 91 -2.28 -4.05 20.36
CA ALA A 91 -2.66 -4.29 21.75
C ALA A 91 -2.94 -2.98 22.51
N ARG A 92 -2.12 -1.94 22.29
CA ARG A 92 -2.33 -0.61 22.89
C ARG A 92 -3.58 0.09 22.36
N VAL A 93 -3.85 -0.01 21.06
CA VAL A 93 -5.04 0.60 20.44
C VAL A 93 -6.30 -0.11 20.92
N LEU A 94 -6.32 -1.44 20.91
CA LEU A 94 -7.43 -2.25 21.43
C LEU A 94 -7.77 -1.87 22.87
N HIS A 95 -6.76 -1.74 23.74
CA HIS A 95 -6.95 -1.34 25.12
C HIS A 95 -7.60 0.05 25.27
N ARG A 96 -7.32 1.01 24.37
CA ARG A 96 -7.95 2.35 24.41
C ARG A 96 -9.38 2.37 23.89
N VAL A 97 -9.74 1.44 23.01
CA VAL A 97 -11.09 1.36 22.45
C VAL A 97 -12.05 0.65 23.41
N THR A 98 -11.52 -0.23 24.26
CA THR A 98 -12.31 -0.97 25.26
C THR A 98 -12.41 -0.30 26.63
N SER A 99 -11.75 0.85 26.85
CA SER A 99 -11.81 1.66 28.08
C SER A 99 -12.72 2.85 27.91
#